data_AF-A0A1S9SVZ9-F1
#
_entry.id   AF-A0A1S9SVZ9-F1
#
_cell.length_a   1.000
_cell.length_b   1.000
_cell.length_c   1.000
_cell.angle_alpha   90.00
_cell.angle_beta   90.00
_cell.angle_gamma   90.00
#
_symmetry.space_group_name_H-M   'P 1'
#
loop_
_entity.id
_entity.type
_entity.pdbx_description
1 polymer ?
#
loop_
_entity_poly.entity_id
_entity_poly.type
_entity_poly.pdbx_seq_one_letter_code
_entity_poly.pdbx_strand_id
1 'polypeptide(L)' 'VYVIKEFSFGVKVPTKNIKLSKEHFNYKWLCFEEAVTLLKWDSNKTALWELNKRLLK' A
#
# COMPACT_ATOMS: atom_id res chain seq x y z
N VAL A 1 11.36 -16.44 19.21
CA VAL A 1 11.55 -15.17 18.44
C VAL A 1 10.42 -14.23 18.84
N TYR A 2 10.76 -13.06 19.40
CA TYR A 2 9.74 -12.04 19.71
C TYR A 2 9.50 -11.22 18.44
N VAL A 3 8.27 -11.20 17.96
CA VAL A 3 7.88 -10.49 16.74
C VAL A 3 6.90 -9.40 17.15
N ILE A 4 7.17 -8.16 16.74
CA ILE A 4 6.18 -7.09 16.87
C ILE A 4 5.10 -7.34 15.82
N LYS A 5 3.84 -7.34 16.23
CA LYS A 5 2.71 -7.49 15.30
C LYS A 5 2.57 -6.23 14.45
N GLU A 6 2.62 -6.41 13.14
CA GLU A 6 2.30 -5.38 12.15
C GLU A 6 0.84 -5.51 11.74
N PHE A 7 0.14 -4.38 11.59
CA PHE A 7 -1.24 -4.32 11.12
C PHE A 7 -1.30 -3.40 9.89
N SER A 8 -1.96 -3.87 8.84
CA SER A 8 -2.10 -3.13 7.57
C SER A 8 -3.57 -2.89 7.24
N PHE A 9 -3.88 -1.73 6.66
CA PHE A 9 -5.24 -1.32 6.32
C PHE A 9 -5.29 -0.79 4.89
N GLY A 10 -6.39 -1.06 4.18
CA GLY A 10 -6.70 -0.47 2.88
C GLY A 10 -7.78 0.61 3.02
N VAL A 11 -7.61 1.74 2.35
CA VAL A 11 -8.57 2.84 2.33
C VAL A 11 -9.05 3.11 0.91
N LYS A 12 -10.37 3.19 0.73
CA LYS A 12 -10.98 3.62 -0.53
C LYS A 12 -11.01 5.15 -0.56
N VAL A 13 -10.23 5.75 -1.45
CA VAL A 13 -10.20 7.21 -1.62
C VAL A 13 -11.11 7.58 -2.81
N PRO A 14 -12.10 8.48 -2.63
CA PRO A 14 -13.04 8.84 -3.69
C PRO A 14 -12.41 9.74 -4.77
N THR A 15 -11.36 10.50 -4.43
CA THR A 15 -10.68 11.42 -5.35
C THR A 15 -9.19 11.09 -5.44
N LYS A 16 -8.61 11.31 -6.62
CA LYS A 16 -7.16 11.07 -6.84
C LYS A 16 -6.26 12.20 -6.36
N ASN A 17 -6.83 13.32 -5.90
CA ASN A 17 -6.07 14.48 -5.45
C ASN A 17 -5.77 14.36 -3.95
N ILE A 18 -4.58 13.87 -3.61
CA ILE A 18 -4.09 13.76 -2.24
C ILE A 18 -3.20 14.95 -1.92
N LYS A 19 -3.46 15.62 -0.80
CA LYS A 19 -2.56 16.63 -0.22
C LYS A 19 -1.57 15.95 0.72
N LEU A 20 -0.28 16.00 0.40
CA LEU A 20 0.76 15.45 1.25
C LEU A 20 1.06 16.35 2.46
N SER A 21 1.36 15.72 3.59
CA SER A 21 1.98 16.38 4.74
C SER A 21 3.50 16.48 4.52
N LYS A 22 4.21 17.12 5.45
CA LYS A 22 5.68 17.25 5.41
C LYS A 22 6.44 15.92 5.55
N GLU A 23 5.77 14.86 5.96
CA GLU A 23 6.37 13.52 6.09
C GLU A 23 6.66 12.87 4.74
N HIS A 24 5.95 13.30 3.68
CA HIS A 24 6.00 12.66 2.37
C HIS A 24 6.34 13.68 1.29
N PHE A 25 7.27 13.32 0.41
CA PHE A 25 7.66 14.18 -0.71
C PHE A 25 6.77 14.00 -1.94
N ASN A 26 6.41 12.75 -2.28
CA ASN A 26 5.67 12.40 -3.50
C ASN A 26 4.70 11.22 -3.25
N TYR A 27 3.67 11.11 -4.09
CA TYR A 27 2.82 9.93 -4.20
C TYR A 27 2.51 9.61 -5.67
N LYS A 28 2.11 8.37 -5.95
CA LYS A 28 1.70 7.93 -7.29
C LYS A 28 0.49 7.01 -7.18
N TRP A 29 -0.42 7.13 -8.14
CA TRP A 29 -1.46 6.13 -8.40
C TRP A 29 -0.91 5.13 -9.41
N LEU A 30 -0.96 3.84 -9.08
CA LEU A 30 -0.29 2.78 -9.84
C LEU A 30 -1.21 1.57 -9.96
N CYS A 31 -0.95 0.73 -10.95
CA CYS A 31 -1.51 -0.61 -11.00
C CYS A 31 -0.80 -1.54 -10.00
N PHE A 32 -1.40 -2.69 -9.71
CA PHE A 32 -0.87 -3.64 -8.73
C PHE A 32 0.55 -4.09 -9.08
N GLU A 33 0.78 -4.43 -10.34
CA GLU A 33 2.04 -4.95 -10.87
C GLU A 33 3.17 -3.92 -10.67
N GLU A 34 2.90 -2.65 -10.99
CA GLU A 34 3.86 -1.56 -10.83
C GLU A 34 4.13 -1.28 -9.34
N ALA A 35 3.10 -1.20 -8.53
CA ALA A 35 3.21 -0.89 -7.10
C ALA A 35 4.06 -1.94 -6.36
N VAL A 36 3.88 -3.24 -6.67
CA VAL A 36 4.67 -4.32 -6.05
C VAL A 36 6.17 -4.19 -6.36
N THR A 37 6.54 -3.74 -7.56
CA THR A 37 7.96 -3.57 -7.93
C THR A 37 8.64 -2.40 -7.22
N LEU A 38 7.88 -1.37 -6.83
CA LEU A 38 8.41 -0.20 -6.13
C LEU A 38 8.50 -0.38 -4.61
N LEU A 39 7.77 -1.35 -4.05
CA LEU A 39 7.79 -1.62 -2.61
C LEU A 39 9.10 -2.30 -2.20
N LYS A 40 9.77 -1.70 -1.21
CA LYS A 40 11.04 -2.22 -0.68
C LYS A 40 10.86 -3.43 0.24
N TRP A 41 9.86 -3.40 1.11
CA TRP A 41 9.68 -4.39 2.19
C TRP A 41 8.66 -5.47 1.80
N ASP A 42 8.97 -6.72 2.14
CA ASP A 42 8.10 -7.86 1.80
C ASP A 42 6.79 -7.87 2.57
N SER A 43 6.75 -7.30 3.79
CA SER A 43 5.49 -7.13 4.52
C SER A 43 4.52 -6.23 3.75
N ASN A 44 5.00 -5.10 3.22
CA ASN A 44 4.20 -4.20 2.40
C ASN A 44 3.70 -4.87 1.11
N LYS A 45 4.56 -5.66 0.45
CA LYS A 45 4.17 -6.43 -0.76
C LYS A 45 3.07 -7.43 -0.44
N THR A 46 3.19 -8.12 0.69
CA THR A 46 2.19 -9.09 1.18
C THR A 46 0.86 -8.40 1.46
N ALA A 47 0.88 -7.28 2.18
CA ALA A 47 -0.32 -6.49 2.47
C ALA A 47 -1.02 -6.00 1.18
N LEU A 48 -0.24 -5.52 0.21
CA LEU A 48 -0.78 -5.08 -1.08
C LEU A 48 -1.36 -6.24 -1.91
N TRP A 49 -0.69 -7.41 -1.91
CA TRP A 49 -1.18 -8.62 -2.57
C TRP A 49 -2.49 -9.10 -1.96
N GLU A 50 -2.60 -9.14 -0.64
CA GLU A 50 -3.84 -9.50 0.05
C GLU A 50 -4.98 -8.53 -0.30
N LEU A 51 -4.70 -7.22 -0.29
CA LEU A 51 -5.68 -6.21 -0.67
C LEU A 51 -6.17 -6.43 -2.10
N ASN A 52 -5.27 -6.63 -3.05
CA ASN A 52 -5.62 -6.89 -4.45
C ASN A 52 -6.50 -8.14 -4.59
N LYS A 53 -6.16 -9.24 -3.91
CA LYS A 53 -6.98 -10.46 -3.90
C LYS A 53 -8.37 -10.27 -3.31
N ARG A 54 -8.52 -9.40 -2.31
CA ARG A 54 -9.83 -9.07 -1.72
C ARG A 54 -10.68 -8.18 -2.62
N LEU A 55 -10.07 -7.31 -3.43
CA LEU A 55 -10.77 -6.43 -4.37
C LEU A 55 -11.19 -7.13 -5.67
N LEU A 56 -10.46 -8.18 -6.07
CA LEU A 56 -10.77 -9.00 -7.25
C LEU A 56 -11.77 -10.14 -6.96
N LYS A 57 -12.19 -10.30 -5.69
CA LYS A 57 -13.31 -11.18 -5.33
C LYS A 57 -14.63 -10.49 -5.60
#